data_AF-A0A7C0ZAU2-F1
#
_entry.id   AF-A0A7C0ZAU2-F1
#
_cell.length_a   1.000
_cell.length_b   1.000
_cell.length_c   1.000
_cell.angle_alpha   90.00
_cell.angle_beta   90.00
_cell.angle_gamma   90.00
#
_symmetry.space_group_name_H-M   'P 1'
#
loop_
_entity.id
_entity.type
_entity.pdbx_description
1 polymer ?
#
loop_
_entity_poly.entity_id
_entity_poly.type
_entity_poly.pdbx_seq_one_letter_code
_entity_poly.pdbx_strand_id
1 'polypeptide(L)' 'LYMSGYTDNAVVHQGVLDPGTPFIQKPFTLRDIAEKIQAVLREA' A
#
# COMPACT_ATOMS: atom_id res chain seq x y z
N LEU A 1 -5.30 2.26 0.50
CA LEU A 1 -4.21 1.63 -0.28
C LEU A 1 -3.20 2.70 -0.66
N TYR A 2 -1.99 2.63 -0.11
CA TYR A 2 -0.90 3.54 -0.43
C TYR A 2 0.06 2.88 -1.43
N MET A 3 0.58 3.65 -2.37
CA MET A 3 1.51 3.17 -3.40
C MET A 3 2.88 3.78 -3.17
N SER A 4 3.95 2.96 -3.21
CA SER A 4 5.30 3.51 -3.16
C SER A 4 5.58 4.29 -4.45
N GLY A 5 5.93 5.56 -4.30
CA GLY A 5 6.29 6.44 -5.40
C GLY A 5 7.08 7.61 -4.84
N TYR A 6 8.38 7.62 -5.11
CA TYR A 6 9.33 8.69 -4.79
C TYR A 6 9.79 8.90 -3.35
N THR A 7 9.46 8.04 -2.40
CA THR A 7 9.98 8.22 -1.05
C THR A 7 10.13 6.89 -0.30
N ASP A 8 11.25 6.20 -0.55
CA ASP A 8 11.87 5.34 0.48
C ASP A 8 12.08 6.11 1.81
N ASN A 9 12.11 7.45 1.76
CA ASN A 9 12.37 8.33 2.89
C ASN A 9 11.13 8.95 3.59
N ALA A 10 9.91 8.86 3.07
CA ALA A 10 8.74 9.52 3.70
C ALA A 10 7.87 8.55 4.48
N VAL A 11 7.72 7.31 4.01
CA VAL A 11 6.90 6.31 4.71
C VAL A 11 7.66 5.70 5.88
N VAL A 12 8.97 5.50 5.76
CA VAL A 12 9.80 4.84 6.78
C VAL A 12 10.12 5.76 7.97
N HIS A 13 10.21 7.08 7.77
CA HIS A 13 10.62 8.03 8.81
C HIS A 13 9.48 8.71 9.58
N GLN A 14 8.22 8.61 9.13
CA GLN A 14 7.11 9.28 9.82
C GLN A 14 6.13 8.36 10.57
N GLY A 15 6.32 7.03 10.60
CA GLY A 15 5.47 6.18 11.45
C GLY A 15 3.96 6.28 11.19
N VAL A 16 3.52 6.73 10.00
CA VAL A 16 2.11 7.05 9.66
C VAL A 16 1.42 5.91 8.91
N LEU A 17 1.90 4.68 9.04
CA LEU A 17 1.11 3.53 8.64
C LEU A 17 0.77 2.80 9.93
N ASP A 18 -0.43 3.06 10.43
CA ASP A 18 -1.00 2.25 11.51
C ASP A 18 -0.87 0.76 11.11
N PRO A 19 -0.54 -0.13 12.06
CA PRO A 19 -0.49 -1.56 11.80
C PRO A 19 -1.78 -2.02 11.12
N GLY A 20 -1.67 -2.54 9.90
CA GLY A 20 -2.82 -2.92 9.07
C GLY A 20 -3.10 -2.00 7.89
N THR A 21 -2.34 -0.90 7.72
CA THR A 21 -2.57 -0.01 6.58
C THR A 21 -2.19 -0.68 5.25
N PRO A 22 -3.10 -0.77 4.27
CA PRO A 22 -2.83 -1.45 3.01
C PRO A 22 -1.81 -0.71 2.14
N PHE A 23 -0.69 -1.35 1.82
CA PHE A 23 0.41 -0.80 1.01
C PHE A 23 0.78 -1.72 -0.16
N ILE A 24 1.19 -1.13 -1.30
CA ILE A 24 1.71 -1.84 -2.48
C ILE A 24 2.97 -1.14 -3.03
N GLN A 25 4.05 -1.91 -3.19
CA GLN A 25 5.34 -1.44 -3.68
C GLN A 25 5.42 -1.54 -5.21
N LYS A 26 6.00 -0.54 -5.89
CA LYS A 26 6.33 -0.61 -7.33
C LYS A 26 7.62 -1.40 -7.60
N PRO A 27 7.76 -2.04 -8.78
CA PRO A 27 6.74 -2.16 -9.82
C PRO A 27 5.68 -3.20 -9.46
N PHE A 28 4.43 -2.95 -9.84
CA PHE A 28 3.33 -3.89 -9.68
C PHE A 28 2.51 -3.96 -10.98
N THR A 29 1.76 -5.05 -11.14
CA THR A 29 0.84 -5.24 -12.25
C THR A 29 -0.57 -4.75 -11.90
N LEU A 30 -1.43 -4.59 -12.91
CA LEU A 30 -2.84 -4.27 -12.71
C LEU A 30 -3.58 -5.34 -11.89
N ARG A 31 -3.13 -6.61 -11.94
CA ARG A 31 -3.69 -7.68 -11.12
C ARG A 31 -3.34 -7.48 -9.65
N ASP A 32 -2.09 -7.15 -9.36
CA ASP A 32 -1.61 -7.00 -7.97
C ASP A 32 -2.35 -5.87 -7.25
N ILE A 33 -2.62 -4.75 -7.94
CA ILE A 33 -3.41 -3.65 -7.36
C ILE A 33 -4.90 -4.04 -7.20
N ALA A 34 -5.47 -4.79 -8.15
CA ALA A 34 -6.86 -5.24 -8.05
C ALA A 34 -7.07 -6.21 -6.87
N GLU A 35 -6.16 -7.15 -6.66
CA GLU A 35 -6.18 -8.07 -5.52
C GLU A 35 -6.08 -7.32 -4.19
N LYS A 36 -5.18 -6.32 -4.11
CA LYS A 36 -5.02 -5.51 -2.91
C LYS A 36 -6.26 -4.67 -2.61
N ILE A 37 -6.89 -4.07 -3.63
CA ILE A 37 -8.16 -3.35 -3.48
C ILE A 37 -9.26 -4.28 -2.97
N GLN A 38 -9.37 -5.49 -3.55
CA GLN A 38 -10.37 -6.47 -3.10
C GLN A 38 -10.15 -6.90 -1.64
N ALA A 39 -8.89 -7.11 -1.23
CA ALA A 39 -8.57 -7.45 0.15
C ALA A 39 -9.06 -6.36 1.12
N VAL A 40 -8.77 -5.09 0.81
CA VAL A 40 -9.19 -3.94 1.63
C VAL A 40 -10.72 -3.81 1.71
N LEU A 41 -11.42 -4.02 0.60
CA LEU A 41 -12.88 -3.94 0.57
C LEU A 41 -13.57 -5.12 1.27
N ARG A 42 -12.87 -6.24 1.49
CA ARG A 42 -13.40 -7.42 2.20
C ARG A 42 -13.13 -7.39 3.70
N GLU A 43 -12.14 -6.61 4.14
CA GLU A 43 -11.80 -6.41 5.56
C GLU A 43 -12.61 -5.27 6.22
N ALA A 44 -13.50 -4.60 5.47
CA ALA A 44 -14.41 -3.53 5.93
C ALA A 44 -15.85 -4.04 6.10
#